data_AF-A0A2V9ICF7-F1
#
_entry.id   AF-A0A2V9ICF7-F1
#
_cell.length_a   1.000
_cell.length_b   1.000
_cell.length_c   1.000
_cell.angle_alpha   90.00
_cell.angle_beta   90.00
_cell.angle_gamma   90.00
#
_symmetry.space_group_name_H-M   'P 1'
#
loop_
_entity.id
_entity.type
_entity.pdbx_description
1 polymer ?
#
loop_
_entity_poly.entity_id
_entity_poly.type
_entity_poly.pdbx_seq_one_letter_code
_entity_poly.pdbx_strand_id
1 'polypeptide(L)'
;MNNNPPKERIASSFKQLSVVSTDLNLAADEFSKTISTLDEALKSLKLGVSAWHKVAGHEDEQYGDFWTRDIGYAQVKGKWGIAIRKTWGNNFHDHYEEEVWPFADAPRWMCIESIGRLPDLFDDLIKRTEETTTKIKAKTSEARDLAAAISQAASELAPKTQAIKAKSGRK
;
A
#
# COMPACT_ATOMS: atom_id res chain seq x y z
N MET A 1 31.66 37.66 10.04
CA MET A 1 31.15 37.18 8.74
C MET A 1 32.27 36.41 8.07
N ASN A 2 32.08 35.14 7.72
CA ASN A 2 33.13 34.32 7.09
C ASN A 2 33.49 34.89 5.71
N ASN A 3 34.65 35.53 5.60
CA ASN A 3 35.19 36.15 4.38
C ASN A 3 35.94 35.15 3.47
N ASN A 4 35.73 33.84 3.61
CA ASN A 4 36.40 32.86 2.78
C ASN A 4 35.87 32.91 1.33
N PRO A 5 36.74 32.76 0.31
CA PRO A 5 36.33 32.61 -1.08
C PRO A 5 35.27 31.49 -1.25
N PRO A 6 34.36 31.59 -2.23
CA PRO A 6 33.29 30.61 -2.43
C PRO A 6 33.77 29.14 -2.46
N LYS A 7 34.92 28.88 -3.09
CA LYS A 7 35.54 27.55 -3.17
C LYS A 7 35.87 26.95 -1.78
N GLU A 8 36.40 27.77 -0.88
CA GLU A 8 36.79 27.34 0.47
C GLU A 8 35.58 27.19 1.36
N ARG A 9 34.56 28.05 1.18
CA ARG A 9 33.27 27.92 1.87
C ARG A 9 32.59 26.60 1.51
N ILE A 10 32.48 26.26 0.22
CA ILE A 10 31.86 25.01 -0.22
C ILE A 10 32.64 23.80 0.33
N ALA A 11 33.97 23.79 0.23
CA ALA A 11 34.79 22.69 0.75
C ALA A 11 34.63 22.52 2.28
N SER A 12 34.59 23.62 3.04
CA SER A 12 34.36 23.59 4.48
C SER A 12 32.94 23.10 4.82
N SER A 13 31.92 23.62 4.13
CA SER A 13 30.53 23.21 4.33
C SER A 13 30.32 21.73 4.02
N PHE A 14 30.96 21.20 2.97
CA PHE A 14 30.87 19.77 2.65
C PHE A 14 31.49 18.89 3.74
N LYS A 15 32.65 19.28 4.29
CA LYS A 15 33.26 18.57 5.43
C LYS A 15 32.34 18.57 6.65
N GLN A 16 31.72 19.70 6.96
CA GLN A 16 30.74 19.81 8.04
C GLN A 16 29.49 18.96 7.77
N LEU A 17 28.95 19.01 6.55
CA LEU A 17 27.81 18.20 6.11
C LEU A 17 28.11 16.71 6.27
N SER A 18 29.31 16.25 5.94
CA SER A 18 29.71 14.85 6.12
C SER A 18 29.64 14.40 7.58
N VAL A 19 30.02 15.26 8.52
CA VAL A 19 29.94 14.96 9.96
C VAL A 19 28.48 14.90 10.39
N VAL A 20 27.71 15.98 10.18
CA VAL A 20 26.31 16.04 10.64
C VAL A 20 25.40 15.04 9.91
N SER A 21 25.73 14.65 8.68
CA SER A 21 24.99 13.60 7.97
C SER A 21 25.18 12.24 8.62
N THR A 22 26.32 11.97 9.26
CA THR A 22 26.56 10.71 9.97
C THR A 22 25.60 10.59 11.15
N ASP A 23 25.50 11.63 11.98
CA ASP A 23 24.58 11.65 13.12
C ASP A 23 23.11 11.53 12.67
N LEU A 24 22.73 12.29 11.63
CA LEU A 24 21.38 12.23 11.07
C LEU A 24 21.05 10.82 10.53
N ASN A 25 21.99 10.17 9.85
CA ASN A 25 21.80 8.83 9.32
C ASN A 25 21.66 7.81 10.44
N LEU A 26 22.49 7.89 11.49
CA LEU A 26 22.41 6.99 12.64
C LEU A 26 21.06 7.12 13.38
N ALA A 27 20.60 8.35 13.61
CA ALA A 27 19.31 8.60 14.23
C ALA A 27 18.14 8.09 13.35
N ALA A 28 18.23 8.29 12.03
CA ALA A 28 17.24 7.77 11.10
C ALA A 28 17.22 6.23 11.07
N ASP A 29 18.38 5.58 11.09
CA ASP A 29 18.50 4.12 11.10
C ASP A 29 17.91 3.51 12.37
N GLU A 30 18.18 4.11 13.54
CA GLU A 30 17.60 3.70 14.81
C GLU A 30 16.07 3.84 14.81
N PHE A 31 15.59 4.98 14.29
CA PHE A 31 14.17 5.23 14.13
C PHE A 31 13.49 4.20 13.22
N SER A 32 14.04 3.94 12.03
CA SER A 32 13.51 2.94 11.10
C SER A 32 13.56 1.51 11.64
N LYS A 33 14.60 1.14 12.40
CA LYS A 33 14.68 -0.16 13.09
C LYS A 33 13.54 -0.36 14.09
N THR A 34 13.17 0.69 14.81
CA THR A 34 12.07 0.62 15.78
C THR A 34 10.74 0.30 15.10
N ILE A 35 10.50 0.89 13.92
CA ILE A 35 9.28 0.62 13.12
C ILE A 35 9.33 -0.74 12.44
N SER A 36 10.52 -1.23 12.10
CA SER A 36 10.67 -2.56 11.50
C SER A 36 10.09 -3.67 12.40
N THR A 37 10.17 -3.55 13.73
CA THR A 37 9.53 -4.50 14.64
C THR A 37 8.00 -4.53 14.51
N LEU A 38 7.37 -3.34 14.41
CA LEU A 38 5.93 -3.23 14.20
C LEU A 38 5.53 -3.73 12.82
N ASP A 39 6.32 -3.39 11.81
CA ASP A 39 6.11 -3.80 10.43
C ASP A 39 6.16 -5.34 10.28
N GLU A 40 7.15 -6.00 10.89
CA GLU A 40 7.23 -7.47 10.90
C GLU A 40 6.07 -8.12 11.67
N ALA A 41 5.63 -7.52 12.78
CA ALA A 41 4.45 -7.98 13.49
C ALA A 41 3.19 -7.92 12.61
N LEU A 42 2.98 -6.82 11.89
CA LEU A 42 1.85 -6.68 10.95
C LEU A 42 1.95 -7.67 9.78
N LYS A 43 3.13 -7.83 9.18
CA LYS A 43 3.35 -8.81 8.09
C LYS A 43 2.99 -10.23 8.51
N SER A 44 3.28 -10.60 9.75
CA SER A 44 2.98 -11.94 10.27
C SER A 44 1.48 -12.27 10.24
N LEU A 45 0.61 -11.26 10.30
CA LEU A 45 -0.85 -11.40 10.25
C LEU A 45 -1.38 -11.68 8.84
N LYS A 46 -0.57 -11.45 7.79
CA LYS A 46 -0.90 -11.72 6.38
C LYS A 46 -2.28 -11.15 5.96
N LEU A 47 -2.58 -9.94 6.41
CA LEU A 47 -3.91 -9.34 6.28
C LEU A 47 -4.40 -9.22 4.82
N GLY A 48 -3.48 -8.97 3.88
CA GLY A 48 -3.82 -8.84 2.46
C GLY A 48 -4.76 -7.67 2.13
N VAL A 49 -4.87 -6.69 3.03
CA VAL A 49 -5.69 -5.48 2.87
C VAL A 49 -4.85 -4.24 3.10
N SER A 50 -5.16 -3.19 2.34
CA SER A 50 -4.53 -1.89 2.53
C SER A 50 -5.43 -0.94 3.32
N ALA A 51 -4.82 -0.18 4.22
CA ALA A 51 -5.46 0.93 4.94
C ALA A 51 -4.51 2.14 4.99
N TRP A 52 -5.07 3.33 4.97
CA TRP A 52 -4.36 4.60 5.01
C TRP A 52 -5.05 5.54 5.99
N HIS A 53 -4.26 6.15 6.87
CA HIS A 53 -4.69 7.15 7.82
C HIS A 53 -4.08 8.51 7.47
N LYS A 54 -4.90 9.56 7.47
CA LYS A 54 -4.47 10.91 7.10
C LYS A 54 -3.62 11.53 8.20
N VAL A 55 -2.39 11.90 7.86
CA VAL A 55 -1.46 12.61 8.73
C VAL A 55 -1.68 14.12 8.60
N ALA A 56 -1.74 14.60 7.36
CA ALA A 56 -1.96 16.00 7.04
C ALA A 56 -2.60 16.15 5.65
N GLY A 57 -3.19 17.30 5.37
CA GLY A 57 -3.66 17.62 4.03
C GLY A 57 -4.35 18.97 3.97
N HIS A 58 -4.59 19.39 2.73
CA HIS A 58 -5.37 20.56 2.41
C HIS A 58 -6.24 20.26 1.20
N GLU A 59 -7.39 20.90 1.14
CA GLU A 59 -8.29 20.89 0.00
C GLU A 59 -8.82 22.30 -0.19
N ASP A 60 -8.68 22.83 -1.39
CA ASP A 60 -9.25 24.11 -1.79
C ASP A 60 -10.62 23.86 -2.43
N GLU A 61 -11.69 24.20 -1.71
CA GLU A 61 -13.06 24.00 -2.20
C GLU A 61 -13.40 24.87 -3.42
N GLN A 62 -12.70 25.99 -3.60
CA GLN A 62 -12.98 26.94 -4.69
C GLN A 62 -12.32 26.52 -6.00
N TYR A 63 -11.11 26.00 -5.94
CA TYR A 63 -10.32 25.63 -7.12
C TYR A 63 -10.14 24.13 -7.30
N GLY A 64 -10.51 23.32 -6.31
CA GLY A 64 -10.46 21.86 -6.34
C GLY A 64 -9.08 21.27 -6.05
N ASP A 65 -8.05 22.10 -5.88
CA ASP A 65 -6.69 21.64 -5.61
C ASP A 65 -6.60 20.98 -4.23
N PHE A 66 -5.98 19.80 -4.16
CA PHE A 66 -5.79 19.10 -2.90
C PHE A 66 -4.40 18.50 -2.78
N TRP A 67 -3.98 18.29 -1.54
CA TRP A 67 -2.90 17.37 -1.23
C TRP A 67 -3.15 16.67 0.09
N THR A 68 -2.68 15.43 0.22
CA THR A 68 -2.68 14.67 1.46
C THR A 68 -1.31 14.04 1.70
N ARG A 69 -1.03 13.80 2.98
CA ARG A 69 0.03 12.93 3.45
C ARG A 69 -0.60 11.91 4.36
N ASP A 70 -0.33 10.65 4.10
CA ASP A 70 -0.94 9.54 4.83
C ASP A 70 0.12 8.53 5.27
N ILE A 71 -0.12 7.90 6.42
CA ILE A 71 0.58 6.70 6.86
C ILE A 71 -0.34 5.51 6.61
N GLY A 72 0.19 4.40 6.14
CA GLY A 72 -0.63 3.25 5.77
C GLY A 72 0.07 1.93 5.99
N TYR A 73 -0.69 0.85 5.81
CA TYR A 73 -0.16 -0.47 5.55
C TYR A 73 -0.61 -0.85 4.15
N ALA A 74 0.35 -1.07 3.26
CA ALA A 74 0.08 -1.26 1.83
C ALA A 74 1.15 -2.14 1.18
N GLN A 75 0.82 -2.67 0.00
CA GLN A 75 1.81 -3.34 -0.83
C GLN A 75 2.58 -2.31 -1.66
N VAL A 76 3.87 -2.16 -1.37
CA VAL A 76 4.78 -1.27 -2.11
C VAL A 76 5.88 -2.12 -2.74
N LYS A 77 6.05 -2.02 -4.07
CA LYS A 77 7.02 -2.82 -4.85
C LYS A 77 6.92 -4.33 -4.55
N GLY A 78 5.68 -4.84 -4.42
CA GLY A 78 5.38 -6.25 -4.17
C GLY A 78 5.49 -6.70 -2.71
N LYS A 79 5.93 -5.85 -1.78
CA LYS A 79 6.07 -6.17 -0.35
C LYS A 79 5.01 -5.43 0.46
N TRP A 80 4.32 -6.16 1.33
CA TRP A 80 3.44 -5.56 2.32
C TRP A 80 4.24 -4.95 3.45
N GLY A 81 3.83 -3.79 3.93
CA GLY A 81 4.41 -3.17 5.11
C GLY A 81 3.84 -1.79 5.38
N ILE A 82 4.31 -1.17 6.47
CA ILE A 82 4.03 0.22 6.80
C ILE A 82 4.65 1.11 5.72
N ALA A 83 3.83 2.00 5.18
CA ALA A 83 4.15 2.89 4.09
C ALA A 83 3.73 4.32 4.41
N ILE A 84 4.36 5.27 3.73
CA ILE A 84 3.96 6.68 3.71
C ILE A 84 3.65 7.04 2.28
N ARG A 85 2.62 7.84 2.07
CA ARG A 85 2.33 8.42 0.76
C ARG A 85 2.09 9.91 0.82
N LYS A 86 2.29 10.54 -0.33
CA LYS A 86 1.87 11.89 -0.62
C LYS A 86 1.01 11.85 -1.88
N THR A 87 -0.19 12.40 -1.79
CA THR A 87 -1.11 12.51 -2.93
C THR A 87 -1.39 13.98 -3.16
N TRP A 88 -1.47 14.42 -4.41
CA TRP A 88 -1.91 15.77 -4.75
C TRP A 88 -2.59 15.78 -6.11
N GLY A 89 -3.48 16.73 -6.33
CA GLY A 89 -4.25 16.77 -7.55
C GLY A 89 -5.29 17.87 -7.54
N ASN A 90 -6.26 17.74 -8.43
CA ASN A 90 -7.38 18.65 -8.53
C ASN A 90 -8.69 17.88 -8.74
N ASN A 91 -9.62 18.03 -7.81
CA ASN A 91 -10.91 17.35 -7.79
C ASN A 91 -11.83 17.73 -8.96
N PHE A 92 -11.63 18.90 -9.58
CA PHE A 92 -12.43 19.34 -10.74
C PHE A 92 -11.89 18.85 -12.08
N HIS A 93 -10.65 18.37 -12.10
CA HIS A 93 -9.98 17.87 -13.30
C HIS A 93 -9.71 16.37 -13.28
N ASP A 94 -10.21 15.65 -12.26
CA ASP A 94 -10.05 14.20 -12.07
C ASP A 94 -8.61 13.72 -12.31
N HIS A 95 -7.65 14.55 -11.87
CA HIS A 95 -6.23 14.32 -12.06
C HIS A 95 -5.54 14.35 -10.69
N TYR A 96 -4.76 13.32 -10.40
CA TYR A 96 -3.91 13.28 -9.22
C TYR A 96 -2.60 12.55 -9.51
N GLU A 97 -1.59 12.91 -8.73
CA GLU A 97 -0.31 12.24 -8.64
C GLU A 97 -0.16 11.66 -7.23
N GLU A 98 0.57 10.56 -7.14
CA GLU A 98 0.86 9.90 -5.88
C GLU A 98 2.33 9.45 -5.85
N GLU A 99 2.98 9.69 -4.72
CA GLU A 99 4.25 9.10 -4.37
C GLU A 99 4.06 8.21 -3.15
N VAL A 100 4.55 6.97 -3.22
CA VAL A 100 4.41 5.98 -2.13
C VAL A 100 5.77 5.36 -1.83
N TRP A 101 6.11 5.31 -0.55
CA TRP A 101 7.37 4.76 -0.05
C TRP A 101 7.11 3.75 1.07
N PRO A 102 7.90 2.67 1.18
CA PRO A 102 8.07 1.99 2.46
C PRO A 102 8.49 3.00 3.52
N PHE A 103 8.06 2.83 4.77
CA PHE A 103 8.30 3.81 5.84
C PHE A 103 9.77 4.22 5.99
N ALA A 104 10.69 3.26 5.85
CA ALA A 104 12.14 3.49 5.96
C ALA A 104 12.74 4.26 4.76
N ASP A 105 12.08 4.25 3.61
CA ASP A 105 12.54 4.91 2.38
C ASP A 105 11.89 6.29 2.18
N ALA A 106 10.90 6.64 3.00
CA ALA A 106 10.19 7.92 2.90
C ALA A 106 11.07 9.10 3.36
N PRO A 107 10.78 10.34 2.93
CA PRO A 107 11.47 11.52 3.43
C PRO A 107 11.42 11.60 4.96
N ARG A 108 12.58 11.77 5.60
CA ARG A 108 12.74 11.71 7.08
C ARG A 108 11.73 12.56 7.85
N TRP A 109 11.44 13.76 7.35
CA TRP A 109 10.49 14.67 7.97
C TRP A 109 9.05 14.11 7.97
N MET A 110 8.66 13.37 6.93
CA MET A 110 7.35 12.69 6.87
C MET A 110 7.31 11.51 7.83
N CYS A 111 8.41 10.76 7.97
CA CYS A 111 8.49 9.67 8.94
C CYS A 111 8.30 10.19 10.38
N ILE A 112 8.91 11.34 10.71
CA ILE A 112 8.74 12.03 12.00
C ILE A 112 7.29 12.48 12.21
N GLU A 113 6.65 13.07 11.19
CA GLU A 113 5.26 13.53 11.30
C GLU A 113 4.27 12.36 11.46
N SER A 114 4.55 11.24 10.79
CA SER A 114 3.65 10.10 10.68
C SER A 114 3.61 9.22 11.92
N ILE A 115 4.68 9.19 12.73
CA ILE A 115 4.81 8.23 13.84
C ILE A 115 3.68 8.33 14.86
N GLY A 116 3.23 9.56 15.15
CA GLY A 116 2.16 9.81 16.12
C GLY A 116 0.80 9.28 15.68
N ARG A 117 0.67 8.85 14.42
CA ARG A 117 -0.58 8.35 13.80
C ARG A 117 -0.62 6.84 13.67
N LEU A 118 0.39 6.11 14.18
CA LEU A 118 0.36 4.65 14.18
C LEU A 118 -0.85 4.06 14.91
N PRO A 119 -1.29 4.55 16.09
CA PRO A 119 -2.49 4.03 16.73
C PRO A 119 -3.73 4.14 15.82
N ASP A 120 -3.92 5.31 15.21
CA ASP A 120 -5.04 5.56 14.30
C ASP A 120 -5.00 4.65 13.06
N LEU A 121 -3.80 4.36 12.53
CA LEU A 121 -3.61 3.38 11.45
C LEU A 121 -4.05 1.97 11.86
N PHE A 122 -3.78 1.55 13.10
CA PHE A 122 -4.19 0.22 13.57
C PHE A 122 -5.71 0.12 13.68
N ASP A 123 -6.39 1.18 14.14
CA ASP A 123 -7.84 1.25 14.17
C ASP A 123 -8.44 1.15 12.75
N ASP A 124 -7.86 1.88 11.78
CA ASP A 124 -8.26 1.81 10.38
C ASP A 124 -8.01 0.42 9.78
N LEU A 125 -6.93 -0.27 10.17
CA LEU A 125 -6.63 -1.63 9.74
C LEU A 125 -7.63 -2.65 10.29
N ILE A 126 -8.01 -2.54 11.57
CA ILE A 126 -9.02 -3.40 12.20
C ILE A 126 -10.32 -3.25 11.42
N LYS A 127 -10.80 -2.01 11.29
CA LYS A 127 -12.03 -1.69 10.55
C LYS A 127 -11.99 -2.25 9.13
N ARG A 128 -10.89 -1.99 8.40
CA ARG A 128 -10.76 -2.44 7.02
C ARG A 128 -10.74 -3.97 6.90
N THR A 129 -10.12 -4.65 7.85
CA THR A 129 -10.06 -6.11 7.90
C THR A 129 -11.43 -6.71 8.15
N GLU A 130 -12.20 -6.17 9.10
CA GLU A 130 -13.57 -6.61 9.39
C GLU A 130 -14.53 -6.38 8.21
N GLU A 131 -14.49 -5.19 7.61
CA GLU A 131 -15.28 -4.87 6.42
C GLU A 131 -14.95 -5.81 5.26
N THR A 132 -13.67 -6.05 5.01
CA THR A 132 -13.22 -6.92 3.91
C THR A 132 -13.61 -8.36 4.16
N THR A 133 -13.47 -8.85 5.40
CA THR A 133 -13.92 -10.19 5.80
C THR A 133 -15.40 -10.38 5.53
N THR A 134 -16.22 -9.39 5.89
CA THR A 134 -17.68 -9.43 5.66
C THR A 134 -18.00 -9.48 4.17
N LYS A 135 -17.34 -8.64 3.35
CA LYS A 135 -17.51 -8.63 1.89
C LYS A 135 -17.07 -9.93 1.23
N ILE A 136 -15.93 -10.50 1.64
CA ILE A 136 -15.44 -11.78 1.12
C ILE A 136 -16.44 -12.90 1.43
N LYS A 137 -16.97 -12.97 2.66
CA LYS A 137 -17.97 -13.97 3.02
C LYS A 137 -19.22 -13.87 2.14
N ALA A 138 -19.73 -12.66 1.92
CA ALA A 138 -20.89 -12.43 1.06
C ALA A 138 -20.62 -12.84 -0.40
N LYS A 139 -19.49 -12.37 -0.97
CA LYS A 139 -19.11 -12.65 -2.37
C LYS A 139 -18.71 -14.10 -2.63
N THR A 140 -18.24 -14.82 -1.61
CA THR A 140 -17.97 -16.26 -1.72
C THR A 140 -19.25 -17.04 -1.98
N SER A 141 -20.39 -16.62 -1.43
CA SER A 141 -21.67 -17.27 -1.71
C SER A 141 -22.05 -17.12 -3.19
N GLU A 142 -22.02 -15.88 -3.69
CA GLU A 142 -22.32 -15.57 -5.10
C GLU A 142 -21.39 -16.33 -6.06
N ALA A 143 -20.09 -16.39 -5.75
CA ALA A 143 -19.11 -17.10 -6.56
C ALA A 143 -19.39 -18.62 -6.65
N ARG A 144 -19.91 -19.24 -5.57
CA ARG A 144 -20.29 -20.66 -5.58
C ARG A 144 -21.48 -20.91 -6.51
N ASP A 145 -22.46 -20.02 -6.50
CA ASP A 145 -23.64 -20.15 -7.36
C ASP A 145 -23.25 -20.04 -8.85
N LEU A 146 -22.39 -19.07 -9.18
CA LEU A 146 -21.84 -18.92 -10.53
C LEU A 146 -21.02 -20.15 -10.96
N ALA A 147 -20.17 -20.68 -10.08
CA ALA A 147 -19.38 -21.87 -10.37
C ALA A 147 -20.25 -23.11 -10.59
N ALA A 148 -21.33 -23.27 -9.82
CA ALA A 148 -22.30 -24.36 -9.99
C ALA A 148 -23.03 -24.26 -11.34
N ALA A 149 -23.50 -23.07 -11.71
CA ALA A 149 -24.16 -22.84 -12.99
C ALA A 149 -23.25 -23.16 -14.20
N ILE A 150 -21.97 -22.74 -14.15
CA ILE A 150 -20.99 -23.07 -15.21
C ILE A 150 -20.73 -24.57 -15.25
N SER A 151 -20.56 -25.23 -14.10
CA SER A 151 -20.31 -26.68 -14.04
C SER A 151 -21.48 -27.49 -14.58
N GLN A 152 -22.72 -27.05 -14.31
CA GLN A 152 -23.91 -27.65 -14.87
C GLN A 152 -23.98 -27.45 -16.39
N ALA A 153 -23.83 -26.22 -16.87
CA ALA A 153 -23.84 -25.93 -18.30
C ALA A 153 -22.75 -26.71 -19.06
N ALA A 154 -21.54 -26.81 -18.50
CA ALA A 154 -20.45 -27.60 -19.06
C ALA A 154 -20.78 -29.10 -19.12
N SER A 155 -21.48 -29.62 -18.11
CA SER A 155 -21.93 -31.02 -18.08
C SER A 155 -23.03 -31.30 -19.12
N GLU A 156 -23.92 -30.32 -19.37
CA GLU A 156 -24.98 -30.43 -20.39
C GLU A 156 -24.45 -30.35 -21.82
N LEU A 157 -23.36 -29.60 -22.05
CA LEU A 157 -22.67 -29.50 -23.34
C LEU A 157 -21.73 -30.67 -23.62
N ALA A 158 -21.37 -31.47 -22.61
CA ALA A 158 -20.54 -32.65 -22.82
C ALA A 158 -21.28 -33.67 -23.72
N PRO A 159 -20.70 -34.10 -24.85
CA PRO A 159 -21.39 -34.99 -25.77
C PRO A 159 -21.71 -36.32 -25.07
N LYS A 160 -22.97 -36.77 -25.20
CA LYS A 160 -23.41 -38.14 -24.90
C LYS A 160 -22.62 -39.12 -25.78
N THR A 161 -21.39 -39.42 -25.38
CA THR A 161 -20.55 -40.38 -26.08
C THR A 161 -21.10 -41.78 -25.79
N GLN A 162 -21.82 -42.29 -26.80
CA GLN A 162 -22.07 -43.70 -27.10
C GLN A 162 -23.15 -44.45 -26.31
N ALA A 163 -24.41 -44.11 -26.59
CA ALA A 163 -25.49 -45.11 -26.67
C ALA A 163 -25.94 -45.31 -28.13
N ILE A 164 -24.99 -45.43 -29.08
CA ILE A 164 -25.25 -45.92 -30.44
C ILE A 164 -24.12 -46.89 -30.83
N LYS A 165 -24.05 -48.03 -30.15
CA LYS A 165 -23.65 -49.29 -30.81
C LYS A 165 -24.89 -50.18 -30.87
N ALA A 166 -25.87 -49.74 -31.66
CA ALA A 166 -26.88 -50.62 -32.18
C ALA A 166 -26.23 -51.54 -33.23
N LYS A 167 -26.31 -52.84 -32.98
CA LYS A 167 -26.72 -53.85 -33.95
C LYS A 167 -26.09 -53.74 -35.36
N SER A 168 -24.89 -54.29 -35.53
CA SER A 168 -24.36 -54.78 -36.81
C SER A 168 -23.19 -55.73 -36.46
N GLY A 169 -23.15 -57.02 -36.80
CA GLY A 169 -23.96 -57.78 -37.75
C GLY A 169 -24.12 -59.23 -37.35
N ARG A 170 -25.28 -59.76 -37.71
CA ARG A 170 -25.59 -61.18 -37.83
C ARG A 170 -25.51 -61.46 -39.34
N LYS A 171 -24.51 -62.22 -39.77
CA LYS A 171 -24.57 -63.19 -40.88
C LYS A 171 -23.22 -63.89 -40.97
#